data_AF-A0A355GMZ6-F1
#
_entry.id   AF-A0A355GMZ6-F1
#
_cell.length_a   1.000
_cell.length_b   1.000
_cell.length_c   1.000
_cell.angle_alpha   90.00
_cell.angle_beta   90.00
_cell.angle_gamma   90.00
#
_symmetry.space_group_name_H-M   'P 1'
#
loop_
_entity.id
_entity.type
_entity.pdbx_description
1 polymer ?
#
loop_
_entity_poly.entity_id
_entity_poly.type
_entity_poly.pdbx_seq_one_letter_code
_entity_poly.pdbx_strand_id
1 'polypeptide(L)'
;PLFQFTEAISFAVNCDTQDEIDELWEKLSAGGEPGQCGWLKDQFGLSWQIVPSVLPELVSDPDPVVAGRVMQEMMQMTKLDIARLQSAAAGESY
;
A
#
# COMPACT_ATOMS: atom_id res chain seq x y z
N PRO A 1 3.42 -7.00 -26.31
CA PRO A 1 4.20 -8.19 -25.86
C PRO A 1 3.42 -9.49 -26.12
N LEU A 2 4.08 -10.56 -26.57
CA LEU A 2 3.48 -11.87 -26.87
C LEU A 2 3.15 -12.69 -25.60
N PHE A 3 3.83 -12.37 -24.49
CA PHE A 3 3.54 -12.87 -23.15
C PHE A 3 3.24 -11.67 -22.25
N GLN A 4 2.13 -11.69 -21.53
CA GLN A 4 1.73 -10.63 -20.61
C GLN A 4 1.93 -11.11 -19.17
N PHE A 5 2.50 -10.25 -18.32
CA PHE A 5 2.46 -10.49 -16.88
C PHE A 5 1.01 -10.43 -16.42
N THR A 6 0.60 -11.44 -15.66
CA THR A 6 -0.68 -11.43 -14.95
C THR A 6 -0.40 -11.09 -13.49
N GLU A 7 -1.43 -10.69 -12.74
CA GLU A 7 -1.36 -10.45 -11.29
C GLU A 7 -0.96 -11.68 -10.48
N ALA A 8 -0.78 -12.85 -11.12
CA ALA A 8 -0.29 -14.08 -10.50
C ALA A 8 1.14 -13.98 -9.95
N ILE A 9 1.93 -12.99 -10.40
CA ILE A 9 3.24 -12.68 -9.84
C ILE A 9 3.25 -11.20 -9.44
N SER A 10 3.48 -10.93 -8.15
CA SER A 10 3.71 -9.59 -7.64
C SER A 10 4.92 -9.56 -6.71
N PHE A 11 5.59 -8.41 -6.67
CA PHE A 11 6.63 -8.13 -5.69
C PHE A 11 6.06 -7.27 -4.58
N ALA A 12 6.23 -7.71 -3.33
CA ALA A 12 5.92 -6.90 -2.16
C ALA A 12 7.20 -6.26 -1.62
N VAL A 13 7.17 -4.95 -1.46
CA VAL A 13 8.27 -4.16 -0.90
C VAL A 13 7.79 -3.52 0.40
N ASN A 14 8.43 -3.91 1.50
CA ASN A 14 8.19 -3.33 2.80
C ASN A 14 8.99 -2.03 2.92
N CYS A 15 8.31 -0.94 3.29
CA CYS A 15 8.90 0.38 3.46
C CYS A 15 8.75 0.82 4.92
N ASP A 16 9.84 1.30 5.52
CA ASP A 16 9.86 1.74 6.92
C ASP A 16 9.49 3.22 7.05
N THR A 17 9.65 3.99 5.97
CA THR A 17 9.40 5.44 5.95
C THR A 17 8.45 5.86 4.83
N GLN A 18 7.80 7.01 5.00
CA GLN A 18 6.95 7.58 3.95
C GLN A 18 7.76 7.99 2.72
N ASP A 19 9.01 8.45 2.91
CA ASP A 19 9.89 8.84 1.82
C ASP A 19 10.21 7.65 0.90
N GLU A 20 10.43 6.46 1.47
CA GLU A 20 10.63 5.23 0.69
C GLU A 20 9.39 4.84 -0.11
N ILE A 21 8.21 4.95 0.51
CA ILE A 21 6.93 4.71 -0.18
C ILE A 21 6.79 5.68 -1.34
N ASP A 22 7.02 6.97 -1.09
CA ASP A 22 6.84 8.03 -2.07
C ASP A 22 7.81 7.87 -3.24
N GLU A 23 9.09 7.62 -2.96
CA GLU A 23 10.11 7.41 -3.98
C GLU A 23 9.78 6.20 -4.87
N LEU A 24 9.45 5.06 -4.28
CA LEU A 24 9.12 3.85 -5.03
C LEU A 24 7.82 4.01 -5.80
N TRP A 25 6.81 4.61 -5.17
CA TRP A 25 5.52 4.86 -5.79
C TRP A 25 5.66 5.76 -7.02
N GLU A 26 6.36 6.88 -6.91
CA GLU A 26 6.58 7.80 -8.03
C GLU A 26 7.34 7.12 -9.17
N LYS A 27 8.43 6.40 -8.85
CA LYS A 27 9.25 5.72 -9.86
C LYS A 27 8.51 4.61 -10.58
N LEU A 28 7.73 3.80 -9.86
CA LEU A 28 7.06 2.65 -10.45
C LEU A 28 5.74 3.03 -11.13
N SER A 29 5.05 4.07 -10.66
CA SER A 29 3.85 4.58 -11.33
C SER A 29 4.17 5.44 -12.55
N ALA A 30 5.41 5.91 -12.71
CA ALA A 30 5.86 6.62 -13.91
C ALA A 30 5.76 5.71 -15.16
N GLY A 31 4.77 6.00 -16.00
CA GLY A 31 4.45 5.17 -17.17
C GLY A 31 3.74 3.85 -16.84
N GLY A 32 3.37 3.65 -15.58
CA GLY A 32 2.58 2.52 -15.08
C GLY A 32 1.15 2.90 -14.72
N GLU A 33 0.48 2.03 -13.98
CA GLU A 33 -0.92 2.17 -13.55
C GLU A 33 -1.03 2.03 -12.02
N PRO A 34 -1.37 3.11 -11.30
CA PRO A 34 -1.71 3.03 -9.88
C PRO A 34 -2.92 2.11 -9.61
N GLY A 35 -2.81 1.27 -8.59
CA GLY A 35 -3.88 0.39 -8.08
C GLY A 35 -4.36 0.79 -6.68
N GLN A 36 -5.15 -0.07 -6.04
CA GLN A 36 -5.68 0.19 -4.69
C GLN A 36 -4.77 -0.39 -3.60
N CYS A 37 -4.84 0.16 -2.39
CA CYS A 37 -4.20 -0.39 -1.18
C CYS A 37 -2.69 -0.64 -1.34
N GLY A 38 -1.95 0.28 -1.98
CA GLY A 38 -0.50 0.14 -2.19
C GLY A 38 -0.13 -0.69 -3.41
N TRP A 39 -1.10 -1.15 -4.20
CA TRP A 39 -0.83 -1.86 -5.46
C TRP A 39 -0.57 -0.88 -6.60
N LEU A 40 0.30 -1.26 -7.52
CA LEU A 40 0.50 -0.58 -8.80
C LEU A 40 1.08 -1.56 -9.82
N LYS A 41 0.94 -1.24 -11.11
CA LYS A 41 1.65 -1.90 -12.20
C LYS A 41 2.69 -0.95 -12.77
N ASP A 42 3.91 -1.43 -12.99
CA ASP A 42 4.93 -0.60 -13.64
C ASP A 42 4.72 -0.49 -15.15
N GLN A 43 5.57 0.29 -15.83
CA GLN A 43 5.53 0.46 -17.29
C GLN A 43 5.69 -0.84 -18.10
N PHE A 44 6.14 -1.93 -17.47
CA PHE A 44 6.30 -3.24 -18.10
C PHE A 44 5.10 -4.17 -17.82
N GLY A 45 4.14 -3.73 -17.00
CA GLY A 45 2.94 -4.46 -16.61
C GLY A 45 3.17 -5.42 -15.43
N LEU A 46 4.29 -5.33 -14.72
CA LEU A 46 4.58 -6.13 -13.54
C LEU A 46 3.88 -5.52 -12.32
N SER A 47 3.25 -6.37 -11.49
CA SER A 47 2.50 -5.93 -10.31
C SER A 47 3.43 -5.76 -9.10
N TRP A 48 3.27 -4.64 -8.41
CA TRP A 48 4.02 -4.27 -7.21
C TRP A 48 3.06 -3.94 -6.07
N GLN A 49 3.46 -4.28 -4.85
CA GLN A 49 2.80 -3.91 -3.61
C GLN A 49 3.79 -3.10 -2.78
N ILE A 50 3.56 -1.81 -2.62
CA ILE A 50 4.36 -0.92 -1.79
C ILE A 50 3.65 -0.78 -0.45
N VAL A 51 4.17 -1.47 0.56
CA VAL A 51 3.47 -1.70 1.84
C VAL A 51 4.31 -1.12 2.99
N PRO A 52 3.73 -0.29 3.87
CA PRO A 52 4.40 0.09 5.11
C PRO A 52 4.71 -1.12 5.98
N SER A 53 5.92 -1.22 6.53
CA SER A 53 6.30 -2.31 7.45
C SER A 53 5.41 -2.39 8.68
N VAL A 54 4.81 -1.27 9.09
CA VAL A 54 3.85 -1.21 10.22
C VAL A 54 2.45 -1.71 9.87
N LEU A 55 2.08 -1.78 8.58
CA LEU A 55 0.71 -2.11 8.17
C LEU A 55 0.26 -3.50 8.65
N PRO A 56 1.05 -4.60 8.52
CA PRO A 56 0.63 -5.93 8.95
C PRO A 56 0.31 -6.01 10.45
N GLU A 57 1.05 -5.27 11.27
CA GLU A 57 0.80 -5.18 12.71
C GLU A 57 -0.50 -4.43 13.00
N LEU A 58 -0.72 -3.29 12.34
CA LEU A 58 -1.91 -2.46 12.53
C LEU A 58 -3.21 -3.15 12.08
N VAL A 59 -3.19 -3.91 10.97
CA VAL A 59 -4.38 -4.67 10.50
C VAL A 59 -4.62 -5.96 11.27
N SER A 60 -3.62 -6.44 12.00
CA SER A 60 -3.70 -7.65 12.84
C SER A 60 -3.79 -7.31 14.33
N ASP A 61 -4.13 -6.06 14.66
CA ASP A 61 -4.23 -5.61 16.05
C ASP A 61 -5.24 -6.48 16.83
N PRO A 62 -4.93 -6.87 18.08
CA PRO A 62 -5.83 -7.67 18.91
C PRO A 62 -7.17 -6.97 19.20
N ASP A 63 -7.23 -5.63 19.14
CA ASP A 63 -8.48 -4.89 19.18
C ASP A 63 -9.13 -4.85 17.78
N PRO A 64 -10.27 -5.56 17.57
CA PRO A 64 -10.92 -5.59 16.27
C PRO A 64 -11.47 -4.23 15.83
N VAL A 65 -11.67 -3.28 16.76
CA VAL A 65 -12.08 -1.92 16.43
C VAL A 65 -10.91 -1.16 15.80
N VAL A 66 -9.71 -1.31 16.35
CA VAL A 66 -8.48 -0.70 15.82
C VAL A 66 -8.18 -1.26 14.43
N ALA A 67 -8.10 -2.59 14.30
CA ALA A 67 -7.87 -3.26 13.03
C ALA A 67 -8.93 -2.87 11.98
N GLY A 68 -10.20 -2.80 12.40
CA GLY A 68 -11.30 -2.35 11.55
C GLY A 68 -11.11 -0.93 11.01
N ARG A 69 -10.71 0.04 11.84
CA ARG A 69 -10.45 1.42 11.40
C ARG A 69 -9.30 1.48 10.40
N VAL A 70 -8.20 0.78 10.68
CA VAL A 70 -7.03 0.74 9.79
C VAL A 70 -7.42 0.13 8.43
N MET A 71 -8.17 -0.98 8.42
CA MET A 71 -8.65 -1.59 7.17
C MET A 71 -9.58 -0.65 6.38
N GLN A 72 -10.50 0.05 7.05
CA GLN A 72 -11.39 1.02 6.39
C GLN A 72 -10.63 2.19 5.76
N GLU A 73 -9.60 2.67 6.45
CA GLU A 73 -8.75 3.75 5.95
C GLU A 73 -7.88 3.27 4.77
N MET A 74 -7.28 2.09 4.89
CA MET A 74 -6.48 1.46 3.83
C MET A 74 -7.27 1.26 2.54
N MET A 75 -8.54 0.84 2.62
CA MET A 75 -9.40 0.62 1.44
C MET A 75 -9.73 1.92 0.68
N GLN A 76 -9.58 3.08 1.30
CA GLN A 76 -9.79 4.38 0.66
C GLN A 76 -8.50 4.91 -0.01
N MET A 77 -7.37 4.23 0.18
CA MET A 77 -6.07 4.67 -0.29
C MET A 77 -5.66 3.96 -1.58
N THR A 78 -5.08 4.74 -2.50
CA THR A 78 -4.33 4.22 -3.65
C THR A 78 -2.87 4.01 -3.21
N LYS A 79 -2.19 5.12 -2.88
CA LYS A 79 -0.88 5.12 -2.20
C LYS A 79 -1.10 5.08 -0.68
N LEU A 80 -0.38 4.22 0.02
CA LEU A 80 -0.49 4.10 1.47
C LEU A 80 0.26 5.24 2.18
N ASP A 81 -0.38 5.77 3.21
CA ASP A 81 0.15 6.85 4.05
C ASP A 81 0.31 6.33 5.48
N ILE A 82 1.54 6.29 5.96
CA ILE A 82 1.88 5.74 7.28
C ILE A 82 1.18 6.53 8.40
N ALA A 83 1.20 7.87 8.32
CA ALA A 83 0.66 8.72 9.36
C ALA A 83 -0.86 8.60 9.44
N ARG A 84 -1.55 8.53 8.29
CA ARG A 84 -3.01 8.31 8.26
C ARG A 84 -3.39 6.93 8.80
N LEU A 85 -2.64 5.88 8.45
CA LEU A 85 -2.89 4.54 8.98
C LEU A 85 -2.70 4.48 10.51
N GLN A 86 -1.66 5.14 11.03
CA GLN A 86 -1.43 5.25 12.47
C GLN A 86 -2.52 6.10 13.16
N SER A 87 -2.97 7.19 12.53
CA SER A 87 -4.06 8.03 13.05
C SER A 87 -5.38 7.26 13.12
N ALA A 88 -5.68 6.47 12.08
CA ALA A 88 -6.84 5.58 12.05
C ALA A 88 -6.77 4.52 13.15
N ALA A 89 -5.59 3.97 13.42
CA ALA A 89 -5.38 3.05 14.53
C ALA A 89 -5.66 3.74 15.89
N ALA A 90 -5.12 4.95 16.09
CA ALA A 90 -5.34 5.78 17.27
C ALA A 90 -6.80 6.24 17.44
N GLY A 91 -7.60 6.20 16.37
CA GLY A 91 -8.99 6.68 16.38
C GLY A 91 -9.11 8.20 16.24
N GLU A 92 -8.06 8.85 15.75
CA GLU A 92 -8.06 10.29 15.48
C GLU A 92 -8.72 10.54 14.12
N SER A 93 -9.73 11.41 14.10
CA SER A 93 -10.42 11.82 12.86
C SER A 93 -9.68 13.02 12.26
N TYR A 94 -9.38 12.97 10.96
CA TYR A 94 -8.78 14.08 10.20
C TYR A 94 -9.85 15.08 9.70
#